data_AF-A0A061HTX5-F1
#
_entry.id   AF-A0A061HTX5-F1
#
_cell.length_a   1.000
_cell.length_b   1.000
_cell.length_c   1.000
_cell.angle_alpha   90.00
_cell.angle_beta   90.00
_cell.angle_gamma   90.00
#
_symmetry.space_group_name_H-M   'P 1'
#
loop_
_entity.id
_entity.type
_entity.pdbx_description
1 polymer ?
#
loop_
_entity_poly.entity_id
_entity_poly.type
_entity_poly.pdbx_seq_one_letter_code
_entity_poly.pdbx_strand_id
1 'polypeptide(L)'
;KKDPAQFLQVHGRACKVHLDSAVALAAESPVNMMPWQGDTNNMIDRFDVRAHLDHIPDYTPPLLTTISPEQESDERKCNYERYRGLVQNDFAGSEWRGGAWGVGA
;
A
#
# COMPACT_ATOMS: atom_id res chain seq x y z
N LYS A 1 -16.28 26.69 -24.77
CA LYS A 1 -16.32 25.27 -25.18
C LYS A 1 -14.99 24.67 -24.76
N LYS A 2 -14.94 23.87 -23.70
CA LYS A 2 -13.68 23.36 -23.10
C LYS A 2 -13.16 22.16 -23.90
N ASP A 3 -11.84 22.00 -23.92
CA ASP A 3 -11.11 20.97 -24.67
C ASP A 3 -11.53 19.56 -24.21
N PRO A 4 -11.98 18.66 -25.12
CA PRO A 4 -12.39 17.30 -24.78
C PRO A 4 -11.32 16.48 -24.05
N ALA A 5 -10.04 16.79 -24.24
CA ALA A 5 -8.94 16.11 -23.55
C ALA A 5 -8.90 16.41 -22.04
N GLN A 6 -9.55 17.49 -21.57
CA GLN A 6 -9.62 17.81 -20.13
C GLN A 6 -10.46 16.81 -19.32
N PHE A 7 -11.20 15.93 -19.98
CA PHE A 7 -12.01 14.88 -19.35
C PHE A 7 -11.48 13.47 -19.62
N LEU A 8 -10.35 13.34 -20.32
CA LEU A 8 -9.75 12.03 -20.54
C LEU A 8 -9.06 11.58 -19.25
N GLN A 9 -9.75 10.73 -18.49
CA GLN A 9 -9.20 10.10 -17.30
C GLN A 9 -8.69 8.70 -17.66
N VAL A 10 -7.39 8.47 -17.47
CA VAL A 10 -6.77 7.14 -17.61
C VAL A 10 -6.64 6.56 -16.22
N HIS A 11 -7.39 5.49 -15.94
CA HIS A 11 -7.34 4.76 -14.68
C HIS A 11 -6.50 3.50 -14.87
N GLY A 12 -5.46 3.33 -14.06
CA GLY A 12 -4.64 2.12 -14.03
C GLY A 12 -4.70 1.47 -12.65
N ARG A 13 -4.92 0.15 -12.60
CA ARG A 13 -4.63 -0.66 -11.42
C ARG A 13 -3.35 -1.45 -11.67
N ALA A 14 -2.48 -1.55 -10.68
CA ALA A 14 -1.42 -2.54 -10.70
C ALA A 14 -2.08 -3.93 -10.80
N CYS A 15 -2.02 -4.53 -11.97
CA CYS A 15 -2.49 -5.89 -12.20
C CYS A 15 -1.31 -6.72 -12.71
N LYS A 16 -1.11 -7.89 -12.11
CA LYS A 16 -0.14 -8.85 -12.60
C LYS A 16 -0.85 -9.64 -13.69
N VAL A 17 -0.53 -9.36 -14.95
CA VAL A 17 -1.16 -10.04 -16.08
C VAL A 17 -0.58 -11.44 -16.18
N HIS A 18 -1.36 -12.42 -15.72
CA HIS A 18 -1.08 -13.83 -15.91
C HIS A 18 -1.72 -14.27 -17.24
N LEU A 19 -0.89 -14.48 -18.27
CA LEU A 19 -1.36 -14.92 -19.61
C LEU A 19 -2.02 -16.31 -19.58
N ASP A 20 -1.74 -17.11 -18.55
CA ASP A 20 -2.31 -18.43 -18.32
C ASP A 20 -3.31 -18.38 -17.15
N SER A 21 -4.55 -18.77 -17.42
CA SER A 21 -5.63 -18.83 -16.42
C SER A 21 -5.33 -19.80 -15.28
N ALA A 22 -4.59 -20.88 -15.52
CA ALA A 22 -4.18 -21.81 -14.47
C ALA A 22 -3.18 -21.16 -13.51
N VAL A 23 -2.28 -20.32 -14.03
CA VAL A 23 -1.31 -19.57 -13.21
C VAL A 23 -2.01 -18.48 -12.38
N ALA A 24 -3.00 -17.81 -12.95
CA ALA A 24 -3.82 -16.83 -12.22
C ALA A 24 -4.56 -17.48 -11.04
N LEU A 25 -5.28 -18.58 -11.33
CA LEU A 25 -6.02 -19.35 -10.32
C LEU A 25 -5.10 -19.94 -9.25
N ALA A 26 -3.90 -20.36 -9.63
CA ALA A 26 -2.90 -20.81 -8.67
C ALA A 26 -2.39 -19.66 -7.81
N ALA A 27 -2.04 -18.50 -8.39
CA ALA A 27 -1.54 -17.34 -7.65
C ALA A 27 -2.57 -16.79 -6.65
N GLU A 28 -3.86 -16.80 -7.01
CA GLU A 28 -4.96 -16.37 -6.13
C GLU A 28 -5.52 -17.49 -5.26
N SER A 29 -4.93 -18.68 -5.30
CA SER A 29 -5.39 -19.82 -4.52
C SER A 29 -5.35 -19.47 -3.01
N PRO A 30 -6.42 -19.76 -2.24
CA PRO A 30 -6.40 -19.64 -0.78
C PRO A 30 -5.30 -20.46 -0.11
N VAL A 31 -4.73 -21.44 -0.82
CA VAL A 31 -3.58 -22.24 -0.36
C VAL A 31 -2.27 -21.46 -0.44
N ASN A 32 -2.17 -20.49 -1.34
CA ASN A 32 -0.99 -19.65 -1.55
C ASN A 32 -1.00 -18.37 -0.73
N MET A 33 -2.16 -17.98 -0.21
CA MET A 33 -2.32 -16.80 0.64
C MET A 33 -2.44 -17.20 2.11
N MET A 34 -1.72 -16.51 3.00
CA MET A 34 -1.77 -16.72 4.44
C MET A 34 -1.93 -15.40 5.21
N PRO A 35 -2.60 -15.41 6.38
CA PRO A 35 -2.74 -14.20 7.19
C PRO A 35 -1.39 -13.78 7.76
N TRP A 36 -1.04 -12.51 7.58
CA TRP A 36 0.19 -11.95 8.14
C TRP A 36 0.01 -11.66 9.63
N GLN A 37 0.90 -12.19 10.47
CA GLN A 37 0.81 -12.05 11.94
C GLN A 37 -0.58 -12.50 12.49
N GLY A 38 -1.28 -13.39 11.78
CA GLY A 38 -2.62 -13.84 12.16
C GLY A 38 -3.77 -12.88 11.78
N ASP A 39 -3.50 -11.73 11.17
CA ASP A 39 -4.53 -10.81 10.70
C ASP A 39 -5.10 -11.24 9.33
N THR A 40 -6.36 -11.64 9.30
CA THR A 40 -7.06 -12.07 8.08
C THR A 40 -7.39 -10.94 7.12
N ASN A 41 -7.29 -9.67 7.54
CA ASN A 41 -7.44 -8.52 6.65
C ASN A 41 -6.13 -8.19 5.92
N ASN A 42 -5.01 -8.77 6.36
CA ASN A 42 -3.69 -8.55 5.82
C ASN A 42 -3.10 -9.87 5.31
N MET A 43 -3.48 -10.23 4.09
CA MET A 43 -3.05 -11.49 3.47
C MET A 43 -1.73 -11.31 2.71
N ILE A 44 -0.81 -12.26 2.87
CA ILE A 44 0.47 -12.29 2.17
C ILE A 44 0.66 -13.62 1.45
N ASP A 45 1.51 -13.63 0.43
CA ASP A 45 1.90 -14.87 -0.27
C ASP A 45 2.75 -15.75 0.67
N ARG A 46 2.54 -17.06 0.65
CA ARG A 46 3.34 -18.04 1.42
C ARG A 46 4.83 -18.03 1.07
N PHE A 47 5.20 -17.48 -0.08
CA PHE A 47 6.56 -17.26 -0.53
C PHE A 47 7.05 -15.81 -0.33
N ASP A 48 6.21 -14.92 0.22
CA ASP A 48 6.64 -13.58 0.64
C ASP A 48 7.72 -13.71 1.70
N VAL A 49 8.81 -12.93 1.57
CA VAL A 49 9.97 -13.00 2.47
C VAL A 49 9.56 -12.75 3.92
N ARG A 50 8.50 -11.94 4.12
CA ARG A 50 7.91 -11.66 5.43
C ARG A 50 7.43 -12.93 6.12
N ALA A 51 6.90 -13.92 5.40
CA ALA A 51 6.41 -15.18 5.98
C ALA A 51 7.48 -15.97 6.77
N HIS A 52 8.76 -15.63 6.59
CA HIS A 52 9.89 -16.24 7.29
C HIS A 52 10.36 -15.42 8.52
N LEU A 53 9.70 -14.31 8.85
CA LEU A 53 10.00 -13.52 10.04
C LEU A 53 9.20 -14.09 11.23
N ASP A 54 9.85 -14.93 12.03
CA ASP A 54 9.25 -15.51 13.24
C ASP A 54 8.95 -14.46 14.33
N HIS A 55 9.73 -13.37 14.36
CA HIS A 55 9.58 -12.29 15.32
C HIS A 55 9.78 -10.94 14.65
N ILE A 56 8.80 -10.06 14.80
CA ILE A 56 8.89 -8.66 14.41
C ILE A 56 8.99 -7.86 15.71
N PRO A 57 10.10 -7.18 15.99
CA PRO A 57 10.19 -6.35 17.17
C PRO A 57 9.19 -5.20 17.07
N ASP A 58 8.55 -4.89 18.19
CA ASP A 58 7.72 -3.69 18.27
C ASP A 58 8.57 -2.47 17.92
N TYR A 59 8.03 -1.64 17.02
CA TYR A 59 8.68 -0.39 16.71
C TYR A 59 8.57 0.54 17.93
N THR A 60 9.62 0.57 18.73
CA THR A 60 9.83 1.64 19.71
C THR A 60 10.49 2.82 19.00
N PRO A 61 9.75 3.91 18.72
CA PRO A 61 10.37 5.13 18.22
C PRO A 61 11.44 5.55 19.24
N PRO A 62 12.67 5.85 18.81
CA PRO A 62 13.69 6.34 19.72
C PRO A 62 13.18 7.62 20.37
N LEU A 63 13.21 7.69 21.70
CA LEU A 63 12.77 8.86 22.48
C LEU A 63 13.45 10.16 22.05
N LEU A 64 14.60 10.04 21.36
CA LEU A 64 15.33 11.13 20.76
C LEU A 64 16.02 10.66 19.45
N THR A 65 15.25 10.34 18.41
CA THR A 65 15.81 10.41 17.06
C THR A 65 16.03 11.87 16.72
N THR A 66 17.25 12.37 16.90
CA THR A 66 17.70 13.53 16.14
C THR A 66 17.78 13.10 14.68
N ILE A 67 16.65 13.16 13.99
CA ILE A 67 16.56 12.97 12.55
C ILE A 67 17.48 14.02 11.93
N SER A 68 18.39 13.63 11.04
CA SER A 68 19.25 14.62 10.40
C SER A 68 18.37 15.62 9.63
N PRO A 69 18.81 16.88 9.46
CA PRO A 69 18.06 17.85 8.66
C PRO A 69 17.76 17.35 7.24
N GLU A 70 18.62 16.48 6.70
CA GLU A 70 18.45 15.84 5.40
C GLU A 70 17.34 14.78 5.44
N GLN A 71 17.33 13.91 6.45
CA GLN A 71 16.28 12.92 6.64
C GLN A 71 14.90 13.58 6.88
N GLU A 72 14.86 14.67 7.65
CA GLU A 72 13.63 15.44 7.88
C GLU A 72 13.16 16.11 6.58
N SER A 73 14.08 16.58 5.74
CA SER A 73 13.77 17.13 4.42
C SER A 73 13.17 16.07 3.50
N ASP A 74 13.74 14.88 3.47
CA ASP A 74 13.26 13.78 2.64
C ASP A 74 11.92 13.22 3.13
N GLU A 75 11.75 13.06 4.44
CA GLU A 75 10.47 12.68 5.04
C GLU A 75 9.37 13.71 4.72
N ARG A 76 9.71 15.01 4.73
CA ARG A 76 8.78 16.08 4.35
C ARG A 76 8.37 15.99 2.87
N LYS A 77 9.29 15.65 1.97
CA LYS A 77 8.97 15.41 0.54
C LYS A 77 8.06 14.19 0.37
N CYS A 78 8.37 13.09 1.05
CA CYS A 78 7.55 11.88 1.02
C CYS A 78 6.14 12.13 1.56
N ASN A 79 6.03 12.87 2.67
CA ASN A 79 4.74 13.24 3.26
C ASN A 79 3.92 14.15 2.35
N TYR A 80 4.57 15.09 1.66
CA TYR A 80 3.90 15.93 0.65
C TYR A 80 3.28 15.09 -0.47
N GLU A 81 4.05 14.17 -1.07
CA GLU A 81 3.54 13.30 -2.14
C GLU A 81 2.42 12.37 -1.65
N ARG A 82 2.54 11.82 -0.42
CA ARG A 82 1.50 11.02 0.23
C ARG A 82 0.20 11.82 0.41
N TYR A 83 0.30 13.03 0.96
CA TYR A 83 -0.85 13.90 1.20
C TYR A 83 -1.49 14.36 -0.12
N ARG A 84 -0.68 14.68 -1.13
CA ARG A 84 -1.16 15.04 -2.47
C ARG A 84 -1.99 13.90 -3.07
N GLY A 85 -1.53 12.65 -2.92
CA GLY A 85 -2.26 11.46 -3.34
C GLY A 85 -3.61 11.29 -2.60
N LEU A 86 -3.63 11.52 -1.28
CA LEU A 86 -4.87 11.46 -0.49
C LEU A 86 -5.89 12.50 -0.96
N VAL A 87 -5.47 13.75 -1.14
CA VAL A 87 -6.36 14.83 -1.63
C VAL A 87 -6.89 14.54 -3.04
N GLN A 88 -6.04 13.99 -3.91
CA GLN A 88 -6.46 13.59 -5.26
C GLN A 88 -7.46 12.42 -5.23
N ASN A 89 -7.25 11.43 -4.36
CA ASN A 89 -8.15 10.28 -4.20
C ASN A 89 -9.51 10.71 -3.61
N ASP A 90 -9.50 11.61 -2.63
CA ASP A 90 -10.71 12.12 -1.99
C ASP A 90 -11.55 12.97 -2.96
N PHE A 91 -10.90 13.86 -3.74
CA PHE A 91 -11.56 14.60 -4.82
C PHE A 91 -12.12 13.69 -5.92
N ALA A 92 -11.44 12.59 -6.22
CA ALA A 92 -11.90 11.59 -7.18
C ALA A 92 -13.04 10.70 -6.64
N GLY A 93 -13.53 10.94 -5.41
CA GLY A 93 -14.57 10.14 -4.77
C GLY A 93 -14.18 8.68 -4.58
N SER A 94 -12.87 8.39 -4.52
CA SER A 94 -12.35 7.04 -4.38
C SER A 94 -12.50 6.59 -2.94
N GLU A 95 -13.71 6.12 -2.58
CA GLU A 95 -13.93 5.38 -1.34
C GLU A 95 -13.11 4.08 -1.39
N TRP A 96 -11.94 4.11 -0.75
CA TRP A 96 -11.12 2.93 -0.52
C TRP A 96 -11.83 2.07 0.55
N ARG A 97 -12.79 1.24 0.13
CA ARG A 97 -13.30 0.15 0.97
C ARG A 97 -12.24 -0.95 1.05
N GLY A 98 -11.30 -0.80 1.97
CA GLY A 98 -10.33 -1.83 2.29
C GLY A 98 -9.26 -1.39 3.28
N GLY A 99 -9.37 -1.83 4.54
CA GLY A 99 -8.21 -1.97 5.43
C GLY A 99 -7.71 -0.68 6.07
N ALA A 100 -8.05 -0.53 7.34
CA ALA A 100 -7.55 0.49 8.25
C ALA A 100 -6.00 0.53 8.29
N TRP A 101 -5.41 1.64 7.85
CA TRP A 101 -4.17 2.11 8.46
C TRP A 101 -4.58 2.98 9.65
N GLY A 102 -4.64 2.34 10.82
CA GLY A 102 -4.73 3.04 12.09
C GLY A 102 -3.49 3.90 12.28
N VAL A 103 -3.60 5.19 11.98
CA VAL A 103 -2.86 6.20 12.73
C VAL A 103 -3.60 6.35 14.05
N GLY A 104 -3.10 5.65 15.06
CA GLY A 104 -3.39 5.97 16.44
C GLY A 104 -2.82 7.36 16.76
N ALA A 105 -3.71 8.28 17.08
CA ALA A 105 -3.49 9.40 17.98
C ALA A 105 -4.61 9.38 19.01
#